data_AF-A0A6L5JTS6-F1
#
_entry.id   AF-A0A6L5JTS6-F1
#
_cell.length_a   1.000
_cell.length_b   1.000
_cell.length_c   1.000
_cell.angle_alpha   90.00
_cell.angle_beta   90.00
_cell.angle_gamma   90.00
#
_symmetry.space_group_name_H-M   'P 1'
#
loop_
_entity.id
_entity.type
_entity.pdbx_description
1 polymer ?
#
loop_
_entity_poly.entity_id
_entity_poly.type
_entity_poly.pdbx_seq_one_letter_code
_entity_poly.pdbx_strand_id
1 'polypeptide(L)'
;MPTLQRNALRKIFGRSEFSPEEVVALGYRRLQQAEGIGTKGLSTILEWLHAHGHDLVVAPPSRPRRSGVRTGQDVDQAIRLLRQNGYDVLRRE
;
A
#
# COMPACT_ATOMS: atom_id res chain seq x y z
N MET A 1 6.42 15.03 2.18
CA MET A 1 6.00 14.45 3.47
C MET A 1 6.63 15.22 4.63
N PRO A 2 5.93 15.48 5.75
CA PRO A 2 6.53 16.18 6.88
C PRO A 2 7.60 15.35 7.60
N THR A 3 8.49 16.07 8.29
CA THR A 3 9.75 15.55 8.84
C THR A 3 9.56 14.49 9.93
N LEU A 4 8.52 14.63 10.76
CA LEU A 4 8.25 13.71 11.86
C LEU A 4 7.82 12.32 11.36
N GLN A 5 6.91 12.27 10.37
CA GLN A 5 6.48 11.03 9.71
C GLN A 5 7.64 10.41 8.95
N ARG A 6 8.49 11.24 8.32
CA ARG A 6 9.72 10.75 7.67
C ARG A 6 10.66 10.07 8.65
N ASN A 7 10.86 10.66 9.83
CA ASN A 7 11.70 10.08 10.86
C ASN A 7 11.09 8.79 11.45
N ALA A 8 9.77 8.73 11.59
CA ALA A 8 9.08 7.50 11.99
C ALA A 8 9.27 6.38 10.96
N LEU A 9 9.08 6.66 9.66
CA LEU A 9 9.35 5.69 8.60
C LEU A 9 10.83 5.25 8.59
N ARG A 10 11.78 6.18 8.78
CA ARG A 10 13.21 5.84 8.90
C ARG A 10 13.49 4.87 10.05
N LYS A 11 12.83 5.05 11.20
CA LYS A 11 12.91 4.10 12.32
C LYS A 11 12.36 2.73 11.94
N ILE A 12 11.24 2.66 11.22
CA ILE A 12 10.61 1.40 10.78
C ILE A 12 11.52 0.64 9.80
N PHE A 13 12.12 1.35 8.84
CA PHE A 13 12.98 0.75 7.83
C PHE A 13 14.43 0.56 8.29
N GLY A 14 14.85 1.21 9.38
CA GLY A 14 16.23 1.19 9.86
C GLY A 14 17.23 1.90 8.92
N ARG A 15 16.75 2.71 7.97
CA ARG A 15 17.57 3.42 6.98
C ARG A 15 16.96 4.75 6.57
N SER A 16 17.77 5.60 5.97
CA SER A 16 17.43 7.00 5.63
C SER A 16 16.53 7.15 4.41
N GLU A 17 16.55 6.16 3.53
CA GLU A 17 15.91 6.13 2.21
C GLU A 17 14.93 4.96 2.11
N PHE A 18 13.78 5.20 1.48
CA PHE A 18 12.74 4.22 1.24
C PHE A 18 11.86 4.70 0.09
N SER A 19 11.28 3.77 -0.66
CA SER A 19 10.38 4.07 -1.77
C SER A 19 8.92 4.10 -1.31
N PRO A 20 8.04 4.85 -1.97
CA PRO A 20 6.60 4.84 -1.72
C PRO A 20 6.02 3.41 -1.76
N GLU A 21 6.46 2.58 -2.69
CA GLU A 21 6.10 1.16 -2.83
C GLU A 21 6.40 0.35 -1.56
N GLU A 22 7.54 0.60 -0.92
CA GLU A 22 7.94 -0.08 0.31
C GLU A 22 7.07 0.35 1.48
N VAL A 23 6.63 1.61 1.50
CA VAL A 23 5.71 2.14 2.50
C VAL A 23 4.31 1.52 2.32
N VAL A 24 3.86 1.29 1.08
CA VAL A 24 2.63 0.53 0.82
C VAL A 24 2.77 -0.92 1.28
N ALA A 25 3.92 -1.55 1.03
CA ALA A 25 4.19 -2.93 1.41
C ALA A 25 4.20 -3.15 2.93
N LEU A 26 4.50 -2.13 3.74
CA LEU A 26 4.34 -2.19 5.21
C LEU A 26 2.89 -2.45 5.62
N GLY A 27 1.94 -1.90 4.85
CA GLY A 27 0.51 -2.01 5.10
C GLY A 27 -0.01 -1.09 6.21
N TYR A 28 -1.32 -0.82 6.14
CA TYR A 28 -2.00 0.16 6.99
C TYR A 28 -1.85 -0.13 8.50
N ARG A 29 -1.98 -1.40 8.90
CA ARG A 29 -1.91 -1.81 10.32
C ARG A 29 -0.53 -1.56 10.93
N ARG A 30 0.55 -1.83 10.19
CA ARG A 30 1.91 -1.65 10.69
C ARG A 30 2.27 -0.18 10.81
N LEU A 31 1.80 0.65 9.88
CA LEU A 31 1.91 2.10 9.97
C LEU A 31 1.10 2.67 11.14
N GLN A 32 -0.11 2.16 11.39
CA GLN A 32 -0.93 2.58 12.53
C GLN A 32 -0.30 2.23 13.89
N GLN A 33 0.43 1.12 13.97
CA GLN A 33 1.10 0.67 15.20
C GLN A 33 2.49 1.26 15.40
N ALA A 34 3.03 1.97 14.42
CA ALA A 34 4.38 2.50 14.50
C ALA A 34 4.46 3.67 15.49
N GLU A 35 5.50 3.65 16.32
CA GLU A 35 5.81 4.73 17.24
C GLU A 35 6.03 6.05 16.46
N GLY A 36 5.28 7.09 16.84
CA GLY A 36 5.33 8.39 16.17
C GLY A 36 4.40 8.53 14.95
N ILE A 37 3.62 7.50 14.61
CA ILE A 37 2.57 7.58 13.59
C ILE A 37 1.19 7.49 14.26
N GLY A 38 0.66 8.64 14.67
CA GLY A 38 -0.75 8.78 15.08
C GLY A 38 -1.69 8.96 13.88
N THR A 39 -3.00 9.09 14.13
CA THR A 39 -4.04 9.24 13.09
C THR A 39 -3.76 10.37 12.08
N LYS A 40 -3.27 11.52 12.57
CA LYS A 40 -2.85 12.63 11.71
C LYS A 40 -1.63 12.27 10.86
N GLY A 41 -0.63 11.63 11.46
CA GLY A 41 0.57 11.19 10.75
C GLY A 41 0.25 10.14 9.68
N LEU A 42 -0.67 9.23 9.99
CA LEU A 42 -1.18 8.25 9.05
C LEU A 42 -1.86 8.91 7.86
N SER A 43 -2.75 9.87 8.11
CA SER A 43 -3.44 10.63 7.04
C SER A 43 -2.43 11.33 6.13
N THR A 44 -1.39 11.94 6.72
CA THR A 44 -0.34 12.58 5.92
C THR A 44 0.52 11.61 5.11
N ILE A 45 0.72 10.39 5.62
CA ILE A 45 1.41 9.33 4.85
C ILE A 45 0.53 8.87 3.70
N LEU A 46 -0.79 8.74 3.91
CA LEU A 46 -1.76 8.42 2.85
C LEU A 46 -1.78 9.48 1.76
N GLU A 47 -1.85 10.77 2.12
CA GLU A 47 -1.78 11.87 1.15
C GLU A 47 -0.46 11.87 0.38
N TRP A 48 0.66 11.61 1.07
CA TRP A 48 1.96 11.51 0.42
C TRP A 48 2.04 10.35 -0.57
N LEU A 49 1.51 9.18 -0.20
CA LEU A 49 1.43 8.02 -1.10
C LEU A 49 0.55 8.31 -2.31
N HIS A 50 -0.62 8.92 -2.09
CA HIS A 50 -1.56 9.28 -3.15
C HIS A 50 -0.92 10.25 -4.15
N ALA A 51 -0.15 11.23 -3.67
CA ALA A 51 0.62 12.12 -4.54
C ALA A 51 1.71 11.42 -5.38
N HIS A 52 2.13 10.21 -5.00
CA HIS A 52 3.07 9.37 -5.75
C HIS A 52 2.35 8.29 -6.58
N GLY A 53 1.02 8.34 -6.70
CA GLY A 53 0.22 7.37 -7.45
C GLY A 53 0.03 6.03 -6.74
N HIS A 54 0.28 5.98 -5.43
CA HIS A 54 0.12 4.78 -4.62
C HIS A 54 -1.01 4.94 -3.61
N ASP A 55 -1.83 3.91 -3.45
CA ASP A 55 -2.89 3.88 -2.46
C ASP A 55 -2.69 2.72 -1.48
N LEU A 56 -2.90 3.02 -0.20
CA LEU A 56 -2.81 2.02 0.87
C LEU A 56 -4.15 1.33 0.98
N VAL A 57 -4.20 0.07 0.58
CA VAL A 57 -5.40 -0.75 0.77
C VAL A 57 -5.64 -0.89 2.27
N VAL A 58 -6.66 -0.19 2.78
CA VAL A 58 -7.19 -0.37 4.12
C VAL A 58 -7.96 -1.68 4.11
N ALA A 59 -7.23 -2.80 4.06
CA ALA A 59 -7.85 -4.10 4.13
C ALA A 59 -8.50 -4.25 5.53
N PRO A 60 -9.76 -4.72 5.63
CA PRO A 60 -10.28 -5.20 6.90
C PRO A 60 -9.31 -6.26 7.44
N PRO A 61 -9.11 -6.37 8.77
CA PRO A 61 -8.01 -7.10 9.38
C PRO A 61 -8.00 -8.58 8.95
N SER A 62 -7.32 -8.87 7.86
CA SER A 62 -7.05 -10.23 7.42
C SER A 62 -5.65 -10.58 7.88
N ARG A 63 -5.62 -11.66 8.67
CA ARG A 63 -4.48 -12.30 9.33
C ARG A 63 -3.16 -12.25 8.56
N PRO A 64 -2.01 -12.31 9.26
CA PRO A 64 -0.69 -12.15 8.67
C PRO A 64 -0.46 -13.20 7.59
N ARG A 65 -0.46 -12.77 6.32
CA ARG A 65 -0.06 -13.63 5.22
C ARG A 65 1.46 -13.70 5.22
N ARG A 66 1.97 -14.79 5.81
CA ARG A 66 3.27 -15.34 5.43
C ARG A 66 3.25 -15.58 3.92
N SER A 67 4.37 -15.28 3.29
CA SER A 67 4.75 -15.54 1.90
C SER A 67 4.08 -16.78 1.28
N GLY A 68 3.55 -16.64 0.06
CA GLY A 68 3.21 -17.78 -0.79
C GLY A 68 2.01 -17.57 -1.71
N VAL A 69 2.30 -17.49 -3.02
CA VAL A 69 1.40 -17.77 -4.15
C VAL A 69 0.24 -16.78 -4.37
N ARG A 70 0.56 -15.70 -5.11
CA ARG A 70 -0.39 -14.79 -5.78
C ARG A 70 -0.39 -15.11 -7.27
N THR A 71 -1.51 -15.55 -7.85
CA THR A 71 -1.74 -15.34 -9.30
C THR A 71 -3.19 -15.43 -9.76
N GLY A 72 -4.11 -16.04 -9.00
CA GLY A 72 -5.48 -16.26 -9.50
C GLY A 72 -6.45 -15.08 -9.33
N GLN A 73 -6.53 -14.49 -8.13
CA GLN A 73 -7.64 -13.59 -7.77
C GLN A 73 -7.41 -12.13 -8.18
N ASP A 74 -6.15 -11.72 -8.34
CA ASP A 74 -5.77 -10.36 -8.72
C ASP A 74 -6.10 -10.07 -10.20
N VAL A 75 -5.94 -11.10 -11.04
CA VAL A 75 -6.24 -11.03 -12.48
C VAL A 75 -7.72 -10.82 -12.72
N ASP A 76 -8.60 -11.49 -11.97
CA ASP A 76 -10.04 -11.35 -12.18
C ASP A 76 -10.52 -9.93 -11.81
N GLN A 77 -9.97 -9.34 -10.75
CA GLN A 77 -10.29 -7.97 -10.37
C GLN A 77 -9.71 -6.94 -11.36
N ALA A 78 -8.49 -7.17 -11.85
CA ALA A 78 -7.88 -6.34 -12.90
C ALA A 78 -8.68 -6.42 -14.23
N ILE A 79 -9.13 -7.61 -14.63
CA ILE A 79 -9.99 -7.80 -15.81
C ILE A 79 -11.31 -7.04 -15.64
N ARG A 80 -11.89 -7.07 -14.43
CA ARG A 80 -13.15 -6.38 -14.13
C ARG A 80 -13.00 -4.86 -14.23
N LEU A 81 -11.87 -4.33 -13.78
CA LEU A 81 -11.54 -2.90 -13.90
C LEU A 81 -11.29 -2.47 -15.36
N LEU A 82 -10.57 -3.28 -16.15
CA LEU A 82 -10.34 -3.00 -17.57
C LEU A 82 -11.66 -2.95 -18.36
N ARG A 83 -12.55 -3.90 -18.09
CA ARG A 83 -13.90 -3.94 -18.71
C ARG A 83 -14.77 -2.76 -18.30
N GLN A 84 -14.70 -2.32 -17.04
CA GLN A 84 -15.41 -1.12 -16.58
C GLN A 84 -14.95 0.18 -17.26
N ASN A 85 -13.70 0.21 -17.74
CA ASN A 85 -13.14 1.35 -18.46
C ASN A 85 -13.24 1.20 -20.00
N GLY A 86 -14.02 0.23 -20.48
CA GLY A 86 -14.31 0.06 -21.91
C GLY A 86 -13.27 -0.72 -22.71
N TYR A 87 -12.32 -1.38 -22.04
CA TYR A 87 -11.31 -2.22 -22.70
C TYR A 87 -11.80 -3.67 -22.78
N ASP A 88 -11.79 -4.24 -23.98
CA ASP A 88 -12.12 -5.65 -24.20
C ASP A 88 -10.89 -6.54 -24.00
N VAL A 89 -10.92 -7.38 -22.96
CA VAL A 89 -9.79 -8.26 -22.61
C VAL A 89 -10.02 -9.62 -23.24
N LEU A 90 -9.36 -9.86 -24.39
CA LEU A 90 -9.31 -11.15 -25.06
C LEU A 90 -8.38 -12.09 -24.29
N ARG A 91 -8.94 -13.11 -23.61
CA ARG A 91 -8.14 -14.26 -23.16
C ARG A 91 -7.85 -15.13 -24.37
N ARG A 92 -6.57 -15.30 -24.71
CA ARG A 92 -6.14 -16.40 -25.58
C ARG A 92 -5.96 -17.64 -24.72
N GLU A 93 -6.67 -18.70 -25.10
CA GLU A 93 -6.56 -20.06 -24.58
C GLU A 93 -5.31 -20.76 -25.15
#